data_AF-A0A1Z5HX87-F1
#
_entry.id   AF-A0A1Z5HX87-F1
#
_cell.length_a   1.000
_cell.length_b   1.000
_cell.length_c   1.000
_cell.angle_alpha   90.00
_cell.angle_beta   90.00
_cell.angle_gamma   90.00
#
_symmetry.space_group_name_H-M   'P 1'
#
loop_
_entity.id
_entity.type
_entity.pdbx_description
1 polymer ?
#
loop_
_entity_poly.entity_id
_entity_poly.type
_entity_poly.pdbx_seq_one_letter_code
_entity_poly.pdbx_strand_id
1 'polypeptide(L)'
;MRNNQLIWAFLVIIFATGLGVKLGLEAPLLLISWMVGLAVGFVMQRSRICFTAAMRDLWLTGDVTQFRGLLALLVTATMGFLALQASAVLQGQEIPLKVSAAGVHVAVGAFLFGIGMVLASGCASGMLVRLGEGSVAHLVVVVFFIIGALGGARTFDWWQATFVSRAGKVYFPDALGWGKAVLLQLLLLVAIYGAAVWRAGHSGGRGVDAGHADISE
;
A
#
# COMPACT_ATOMS: atom_id res chain seq x y z
N MET A 1 25.18 5.78 23.30
CA MET A 1 23.77 5.49 22.97
C MET A 1 22.94 5.80 24.20
N ARG A 2 21.96 6.71 24.11
CA ARG A 2 21.40 7.43 25.27
C ARG A 2 20.43 6.54 26.04
N ASN A 3 20.67 6.34 27.35
CA ASN A 3 19.90 5.45 28.25
C ASN A 3 18.36 5.63 28.15
N ASN A 4 17.90 6.81 27.72
CA ASN A 4 16.50 7.13 27.49
C ASN A 4 15.84 6.37 26.32
N GLN A 5 16.59 5.99 25.27
CA GLN A 5 16.02 5.26 24.12
C GLN A 5 15.61 3.83 24.49
N LEU A 6 16.37 3.17 25.37
CA LEU A 6 16.03 1.84 25.88
C LEU A 6 14.75 1.89 26.72
N ILE A 7 14.58 2.93 27.56
CA ILE A 7 13.38 3.11 28.38
C ILE A 7 12.13 3.25 27.51
N TRP A 8 12.17 4.07 26.45
CA TRP A 8 11.06 4.19 25.51
C TRP A 8 10.77 2.89 24.76
N ALA A 9 11.80 2.14 24.35
CA ALA A 9 11.63 0.84 23.70
C ALA A 9 10.93 -0.16 24.62
N PHE A 10 11.37 -0.28 25.89
CA PHE A 10 10.72 -1.16 26.87
C PHE A 10 9.29 -0.73 27.18
N LEU A 11 9.02 0.58 27.32
CA LEU A 11 7.66 1.10 27.52
C LEU A 11 6.74 0.74 26.36
N VAL A 12 7.20 0.90 25.12
CA VAL A 12 6.42 0.55 23.93
C VAL A 12 6.16 -0.95 23.84
N ILE A 13 7.16 -1.79 24.14
CA ILE A 13 7.00 -3.25 24.13
C ILE A 13 6.02 -3.70 25.22
N ILE A 14 6.13 -3.17 26.45
CA ILE A 14 5.21 -3.48 27.56
C ILE A 14 3.79 -3.00 27.25
N PHE A 15 3.66 -1.79 26.70
CA PHE A 15 2.36 -1.26 26.29
C PHE A 15 1.74 -2.11 25.18
N ALA A 16 2.55 -2.51 24.19
CA ALA A 16 2.11 -3.36 23.10
C ALA A 16 1.65 -4.73 23.62
N THR A 17 2.47 -5.44 24.40
CA THR A 17 2.10 -6.76 24.94
C THR A 17 0.90 -6.66 25.89
N GLY A 18 0.80 -5.61 26.72
CA GLY A 18 -0.35 -5.36 27.58
C GLY A 18 -1.63 -5.13 26.79
N LEU A 19 -1.58 -4.36 25.69
CA LEU A 19 -2.71 -4.20 24.78
C LEU A 19 -3.08 -5.53 24.14
N GLY A 20 -2.10 -6.27 23.60
CA GLY A 20 -2.31 -7.57 22.98
C GLY A 20 -3.04 -8.56 23.90
N VAL A 21 -2.60 -8.69 25.15
CA VAL A 21 -3.26 -9.56 26.14
C VAL A 21 -4.69 -9.12 26.42
N LYS A 22 -4.93 -7.81 26.59
CA LYS A 22 -6.29 -7.29 26.84
C LYS A 22 -7.23 -7.57 25.66
N LEU A 23 -6.77 -7.30 24.43
CA LEU A 23 -7.57 -7.56 23.22
C LEU A 23 -7.81 -9.07 23.01
N GLY A 24 -6.85 -9.93 23.35
CA GLY A 24 -6.97 -11.38 23.23
C GLY A 24 -7.94 -12.03 24.22
N LEU A 25 -8.14 -11.42 25.40
CA LEU A 25 -9.14 -11.87 26.37
C LEU A 25 -10.57 -11.51 25.95
N GLU A 26 -10.75 -10.41 25.20
CA GLU A 26 -12.05 -9.94 24.73
C GLU A 26 -12.49 -10.63 23.42
N ALA A 27 -11.58 -10.77 22.44
CA ALA A 27 -11.85 -11.53 21.22
C ALA A 27 -10.56 -12.04 20.55
N PRO A 28 -10.46 -13.35 20.23
CA PRO A 28 -9.27 -13.92 19.60
C PRO A 28 -8.99 -13.32 18.21
N LEU A 29 -10.03 -12.85 17.50
CA LEU A 29 -9.90 -12.20 16.19
C LEU A 29 -9.13 -10.87 16.26
N LEU A 30 -9.30 -10.12 17.35
CA LEU A 30 -8.62 -8.84 17.56
C LEU A 30 -7.14 -9.01 17.85
N LEU A 31 -6.77 -10.10 18.54
CA LEU A 31 -5.37 -10.44 18.76
C LEU A 31 -4.65 -10.73 17.43
N ILE A 32 -5.29 -11.49 16.54
CA ILE A 32 -4.73 -11.84 15.24
C ILE A 32 -4.53 -10.57 14.39
N SER A 33 -5.53 -9.68 14.31
CA SER A 33 -5.40 -8.45 13.54
C SER A 33 -4.34 -7.51 14.11
N TRP A 34 -4.18 -7.47 15.44
CA TRP A 34 -3.15 -6.67 16.11
C TRP A 34 -1.74 -7.20 15.84
N MET A 35 -1.54 -8.53 15.92
CA MET A 35 -0.25 -9.16 15.56
C MET A 35 0.10 -8.95 14.08
N VAL A 36 -0.88 -9.10 13.19
CA VAL A 36 -0.70 -8.84 11.75
C VAL A 36 -0.33 -7.38 11.51
N GLY A 37 -1.00 -6.44 12.18
CA GLY A 37 -0.67 -5.01 12.09
C GLY A 37 0.77 -4.69 12.49
N LEU A 38 1.26 -5.28 13.59
CA LEU A 38 2.65 -5.12 14.01
C LEU A 38 3.63 -5.74 13.03
N ALA A 39 3.35 -6.95 12.54
CA ALA A 39 4.20 -7.62 11.55
C ALA A 39 4.30 -6.80 10.25
N VAL A 40 3.16 -6.30 9.75
CA VAL A 40 3.11 -5.45 8.55
C VAL A 40 3.86 -4.13 8.78
N GLY A 41 3.70 -3.49 9.94
CA GLY A 41 4.43 -2.28 10.30
C GLY A 41 5.94 -2.48 10.31
N PHE A 42 6.40 -3.59 10.90
CA PHE A 42 7.82 -3.96 10.94
C PHE A 42 8.39 -4.19 9.53
N VAL A 43 7.66 -4.92 8.69
CA VAL A 43 8.04 -5.16 7.29
C VAL A 43 8.09 -3.86 6.49
N MET A 44 7.11 -2.97 6.67
CA MET A 44 7.10 -1.65 6.01
C MET A 44 8.31 -0.80 6.43
N GLN A 45 8.70 -0.83 7.71
CA GLN A 45 9.85 -0.10 8.22
C GLN A 45 11.16 -0.60 7.63
N ARG A 46 11.34 -1.91 7.52
CA ARG A 46 12.56 -2.50 6.94
C ARG A 46 12.62 -2.35 5.42
N SER A 47 11.49 -2.50 4.74
CA SER A 47 11.45 -2.49 3.27
C SER A 47 11.57 -1.11 2.64
N ARG A 48 11.27 -0.03 3.40
CA ARG A 48 11.34 1.37 2.93
C ARG A 48 10.74 1.57 1.53
N ILE A 49 9.67 0.85 1.20
CA ILE A 49 9.05 0.88 -0.15
C ILE A 49 8.24 2.17 -0.28
N CYS A 50 8.63 3.01 -1.25
CA CYS A 50 7.91 4.22 -1.59
C CYS A 50 7.44 4.18 -3.05
N PHE A 51 6.12 4.26 -3.27
CA PHE A 51 5.54 4.22 -4.63
C PHE A 51 6.05 5.38 -5.50
N THR A 52 6.13 6.58 -4.93
CA THR A 52 6.60 7.78 -5.62
C THR A 52 8.08 7.68 -5.99
N ALA A 53 8.92 7.15 -5.09
CA ALA A 53 10.34 6.94 -5.35
C ALA A 53 10.54 5.85 -6.41
N ALA A 54 9.83 4.72 -6.31
CA ALA A 54 9.89 3.64 -7.29
C ALA A 54 9.57 4.12 -8.71
N MET A 55 8.54 4.96 -8.88
CA MET A 55 8.21 5.53 -10.18
C MET A 55 9.27 6.54 -10.64
N ARG A 56 9.70 7.45 -9.76
CA ARG A 56 10.72 8.46 -10.09
C ARG A 56 12.03 7.80 -10.53
N ASP A 57 12.51 6.82 -9.77
CA ASP A 57 13.80 6.18 -9.99
C ASP A 57 13.76 5.28 -11.25
N LEU A 58 12.61 4.66 -11.55
CA LEU A 58 12.40 3.94 -12.82
C LEU A 58 12.55 4.86 -14.05
N TRP A 59 12.03 6.09 -13.97
CA TRP A 59 12.04 7.03 -15.09
C TRP A 59 13.33 7.83 -15.22
N LEU A 60 13.92 8.28 -14.10
CA LEU A 60 15.08 9.18 -14.09
C LEU A 60 16.41 8.43 -14.06
N THR A 61 16.55 7.41 -13.20
CA THR A 61 17.83 6.70 -13.00
C THR A 61 17.87 5.33 -13.67
N GLY A 62 16.71 4.78 -14.03
CA GLY A 62 16.60 3.41 -14.54
C GLY A 62 16.79 2.34 -13.46
N ASP A 63 16.79 2.73 -12.18
CA ASP A 63 16.88 1.79 -11.07
C ASP A 63 15.52 1.13 -10.85
N VAL A 64 15.51 -0.20 -10.97
CA VAL A 64 14.31 -1.05 -10.85
C VAL A 64 14.19 -1.70 -9.49
N THR A 65 15.12 -1.49 -8.56
CA THR A 65 15.17 -2.23 -7.28
C THR A 65 13.91 -2.01 -6.44
N GLN A 66 13.56 -0.74 -6.17
CA GLN A 66 12.33 -0.38 -5.45
C GLN A 66 11.07 -0.78 -6.24
N PHE A 67 11.10 -0.68 -7.57
CA PHE A 67 9.99 -1.02 -8.44
C PHE A 67 9.68 -2.53 -8.44
N ARG A 68 10.72 -3.38 -8.44
CA ARG A 68 10.58 -4.84 -8.31
C ARG A 68 9.94 -5.25 -6.99
N GLY A 69 10.39 -4.64 -5.88
CA GLY A 69 9.80 -4.89 -4.56
C GLY A 69 8.32 -4.52 -4.49
N LEU A 70 7.96 -3.38 -5.08
CA LEU A 70 6.56 -2.94 -5.19
C LEU A 70 5.70 -3.90 -6.03
N LEU A 71 6.22 -4.37 -7.17
CA LEU A 71 5.52 -5.34 -8.00
C LEU A 71 5.34 -6.69 -7.28
N ALA A 72 6.36 -7.18 -6.58
CA ALA A 72 6.27 -8.41 -5.80
C ALA A 72 5.21 -8.29 -4.68
N LEU A 73 5.13 -7.12 -4.03
CA LEU A 73 4.10 -6.83 -3.04
C LEU A 73 2.70 -6.83 -3.68
N LEU A 74 2.54 -6.26 -4.87
CA LEU A 74 1.27 -6.24 -5.58
C LEU A 74 0.83 -7.64 -6.04
N VAL A 75 1.76 -8.47 -6.52
CA VAL A 75 1.49 -9.89 -6.86
C VAL A 75 1.05 -10.66 -5.63
N THR A 76 1.78 -10.53 -4.52
CA THR A 76 1.45 -11.23 -3.26
C THR A 76 0.10 -10.78 -2.72
N ALA A 77 -0.20 -9.47 -2.76
CA ALA A 77 -1.49 -8.92 -2.37
C ALA A 77 -2.62 -9.49 -3.25
N THR A 78 -2.41 -9.54 -4.57
CA THR A 78 -3.38 -10.10 -5.52
C THR A 78 -3.65 -11.58 -5.21
N MET A 79 -2.61 -12.38 -4.99
CA MET A 79 -2.75 -13.79 -4.58
C MET A 79 -3.48 -13.94 -3.24
N GLY A 80 -3.21 -13.06 -2.27
CA GLY A 80 -3.92 -13.01 -1.00
C GLY A 80 -5.41 -12.72 -1.18
N PHE A 81 -5.77 -11.75 -2.01
CA PHE A 81 -7.18 -11.47 -2.33
C PHE A 81 -7.87 -12.64 -3.04
N LEU A 82 -7.17 -13.34 -3.93
CA LEU A 82 -7.69 -14.55 -4.59
C LEU A 82 -7.99 -15.65 -3.57
N ALA A 83 -7.07 -15.91 -2.66
CA ALA A 83 -7.24 -16.94 -1.64
C ALA A 83 -8.43 -16.62 -0.73
N LEU A 84 -8.55 -15.35 -0.30
CA LEU A 84 -9.68 -14.88 0.51
C LEU A 84 -11.02 -15.02 -0.25
N GLN A 85 -11.03 -14.69 -1.54
CA GLN A 85 -12.22 -14.83 -2.37
C GLN A 85 -12.61 -16.30 -2.56
N ALA A 86 -11.65 -17.18 -2.83
CA ALA A 86 -11.90 -18.62 -2.95
C ALA A 86 -12.47 -19.20 -1.65
N SER A 87 -11.95 -18.80 -0.49
CA SER A 87 -12.52 -19.21 0.80
C SER A 87 -13.93 -18.65 1.04
N ALA A 88 -14.21 -17.41 0.62
CA ALA A 88 -15.52 -16.80 0.80
C ALA A 88 -16.60 -17.50 -0.07
N VAL A 89 -16.26 -17.85 -1.31
CA VAL A 89 -17.14 -18.62 -2.21
C VAL A 89 -17.43 -20.01 -1.65
N LEU A 90 -16.42 -20.69 -1.09
CA LEU A 90 -16.59 -22.00 -0.46
C LEU A 90 -17.46 -21.95 0.81
N GLN A 91 -17.48 -20.81 1.50
CA GLN A 91 -18.29 -20.59 2.72
C GLN A 91 -19.70 -20.06 2.43
N GLY A 92 -20.06 -19.83 1.16
CA GLY A 92 -21.39 -19.37 0.76
C GLY A 92 -21.76 -17.96 1.26
N GLN A 93 -20.78 -17.17 1.69
CA GLN A 93 -20.97 -15.80 2.16
C GLN A 93 -20.97 -14.82 0.99
N GLU A 94 -21.75 -13.74 1.08
CA GLU A 94 -21.70 -12.65 0.09
C GLU A 94 -20.26 -12.15 -0.03
N ILE A 95 -19.77 -12.07 -1.26
CA ILE A 95 -18.42 -11.60 -1.57
C ILE A 95 -18.30 -10.18 -0.99
N PRO A 96 -17.46 -9.92 0.04
CA PRO A 96 -17.39 -8.61 0.69
C PRO A 96 -16.72 -7.53 -0.19
N LEU A 97 -16.50 -7.83 -1.47
CA LEU A 97 -15.70 -7.01 -2.37
C LEU A 97 -16.58 -5.94 -3.03
N LYS A 98 -16.70 -4.79 -2.34
CA LYS A 98 -17.15 -3.53 -2.96
C LYS A 98 -16.12 -3.06 -3.98
N VAL A 99 -16.14 -3.64 -5.18
CA VAL A 99 -15.43 -3.08 -6.33
C VAL A 99 -16.21 -1.85 -6.78
N SER A 100 -15.62 -0.67 -6.60
CA SER A 100 -16.24 0.58 -7.06
C SER A 100 -16.01 0.75 -8.56
N ALA A 101 -16.99 1.29 -9.28
CA ALA A 101 -16.88 1.53 -10.71
C ALA A 101 -15.67 2.44 -11.01
N ALA A 102 -14.80 2.02 -11.93
CA ALA A 102 -13.72 2.86 -12.43
C ALA A 102 -14.30 3.90 -13.39
N GLY A 103 -14.46 5.14 -12.92
CA GLY A 103 -14.98 6.26 -13.70
C GLY A 103 -14.00 7.44 -13.77
N VAL A 104 -14.41 8.51 -14.47
CA VAL A 104 -13.64 9.77 -14.59
C VAL A 104 -13.26 10.35 -13.23
N HIS A 105 -14.11 10.15 -12.21
CA HIS A 105 -13.84 10.56 -10.83
C HIS A 105 -12.57 9.91 -10.25
N VAL A 106 -12.25 8.67 -10.61
CA VAL A 106 -11.01 7.99 -10.16
C VAL A 106 -9.80 8.65 -10.80
N ALA A 107 -9.86 9.00 -12.09
CA ALA A 107 -8.77 9.66 -12.78
C ALA A 107 -8.48 11.06 -12.18
N VAL A 108 -9.52 11.85 -11.92
CA VAL A 108 -9.39 13.16 -11.26
C VAL A 108 -8.83 13.01 -9.84
N GLY A 109 -9.34 12.05 -9.07
CA GLY A 109 -8.84 11.76 -7.73
C GLY A 109 -7.38 11.31 -7.72
N ALA A 110 -6.98 10.44 -8.65
CA ALA A 110 -5.61 9.97 -8.79
C ALA A 110 -4.64 11.11 -9.15
N PHE A 111 -5.07 12.04 -10.00
CA PHE A 111 -4.27 13.22 -10.36
C PHE A 111 -4.07 14.16 -9.16
N LEU A 112 -5.14 14.50 -8.43
CA LEU A 112 -5.07 15.32 -7.23
C LEU A 112 -4.24 14.66 -6.11
N PHE A 113 -4.41 13.34 -5.93
CA PHE A 113 -3.59 12.56 -4.99
C PHE A 113 -2.12 12.56 -5.39
N GLY A 114 -1.81 12.47 -6.68
CA GLY A 114 -0.46 12.60 -7.23
C GLY A 114 0.18 13.95 -6.89
N ILE A 115 -0.53 15.06 -7.11
CA ILE A 115 -0.07 16.40 -6.72
C ILE A 115 0.19 16.46 -5.21
N GLY A 116 -0.72 15.90 -4.40
CA GLY A 116 -0.55 15.80 -2.95
C GLY A 116 0.72 15.04 -2.55
N MET A 117 1.03 13.92 -3.21
CA MET A 117 2.25 13.14 -2.94
C MET A 117 3.53 13.94 -3.25
N VAL A 118 3.53 14.78 -4.28
CA VAL A 118 4.68 15.64 -4.60
C VAL A 118 4.85 16.72 -3.54
N LEU A 119 3.76 17.39 -3.13
CA LEU A 119 3.78 18.42 -2.08
C LEU A 119 4.20 17.86 -0.71
N ALA A 120 3.78 16.63 -0.42
CA ALA A 120 4.11 15.92 0.82
C ALA A 120 5.54 15.34 0.82
N SER A 121 6.28 15.40 -0.30
CA SER A 121 7.61 14.83 -0.48
C SER A 121 7.70 13.31 -0.19
N GLY A 122 6.60 12.57 -0.38
CA GLY A 122 6.55 11.15 -0.06
C GLY A 122 5.21 10.49 -0.38
N CYS A 123 5.17 9.16 -0.21
CA CYS A 123 3.93 8.39 -0.30
C CYS A 123 3.35 8.12 1.10
N ALA A 124 2.06 7.79 1.17
CA ALA A 124 1.36 7.54 2.44
C ALA A 124 2.08 6.53 3.35
N SER A 125 2.52 5.39 2.80
CA SER A 125 3.26 4.37 3.55
C SER A 125 4.59 4.88 4.10
N GLY A 126 5.37 5.58 3.28
CA GLY A 126 6.67 6.12 3.68
C GLY A 126 6.55 7.22 4.74
N MET A 127 5.50 8.04 4.68
CA MET A 127 5.25 9.07 5.68
C MET A 127 4.88 8.48 7.05
N LEU A 128 4.08 7.40 7.07
CA LEU A 128 3.75 6.69 8.31
C LEU A 128 4.97 6.05 8.96
N VAL A 129 5.85 5.42 8.16
CA VAL A 129 7.11 4.86 8.67
C VAL A 129 8.01 5.95 9.24
N ARG A 130 8.19 7.07 8.54
CA ARG A 130 9.03 8.19 8.99
C ARG A 130 8.46 8.91 10.21
N LEU A 131 7.14 8.97 10.33
CA LEU A 131 6.48 9.43 11.56
C LEU A 131 6.80 8.48 12.72
N GLY A 132 6.78 7.16 12.49
CA GLY A 132 7.20 6.15 13.47
C GLY A 132 8.69 6.22 13.85
N GLU A 133 9.56 6.64 12.93
CA GLU A 133 10.98 6.94 13.21
C GLU A 133 11.20 8.26 13.99
N GLY A 134 10.14 9.04 14.24
CA GLY A 134 10.17 10.25 15.05
C GLY A 134 10.34 11.57 14.26
N SER A 135 10.08 11.56 12.95
CA SER A 135 10.22 12.77 12.13
C SER A 135 9.07 13.77 12.38
N VAL A 136 9.39 14.90 13.03
CA VAL A 136 8.42 15.97 13.34
C VAL A 136 7.81 16.58 12.06
N ALA A 137 8.57 16.66 10.97
CA ALA A 137 8.08 17.18 9.70
C ALA A 137 6.93 16.31 9.13
N HIS A 138 7.04 14.98 9.25
CA HIS A 138 6.03 14.05 8.74
C HIS A 138 4.80 13.98 9.64
N LEU A 139 4.90 14.40 10.91
CA LEU A 139 3.74 14.52 11.81
C LEU A 139 2.74 15.53 11.27
N VAL A 140 3.21 16.71 10.87
CA VAL A 140 2.36 17.75 10.29
C VAL A 140 1.66 17.21 9.04
N VAL A 141 2.40 16.55 8.15
CA VAL A 141 1.83 15.98 6.92
C VAL A 141 0.76 14.94 7.19
N VAL A 142 0.98 14.04 8.15
CA VAL A 142 -0.01 13.01 8.52
C VAL A 142 -1.27 13.65 9.12
N VAL A 143 -1.16 14.71 9.92
CA VAL A 143 -2.33 15.44 10.44
C VAL A 143 -3.16 16.04 9.31
N PHE A 144 -2.53 16.74 8.37
CA PHE A 144 -3.24 17.29 7.20
C PHE A 144 -3.82 16.19 6.29
N PHE A 145 -3.11 15.06 6.15
CA PHE A 145 -3.61 13.90 5.42
C PHE A 145 -4.88 13.33 6.07
N ILE A 146 -4.91 13.20 7.41
CA ILE A 146 -6.09 12.75 8.15
C ILE A 146 -7.24 13.73 7.98
N ILE A 147 -7.01 15.03 8.13
CA ILE A 147 -8.04 16.07 7.94
C ILE A 147 -8.61 16.02 6.52
N GLY A 148 -7.75 15.91 5.51
CA GLY A 148 -8.16 15.78 4.11
C GLY A 148 -8.94 14.50 3.85
N ALA A 149 -8.51 13.36 4.40
CA ALA A 149 -9.20 12.08 4.27
C ALA A 149 -10.58 12.09 4.93
N LEU A 150 -10.71 12.69 6.12
CA LEU A 150 -12.00 12.85 6.81
C LEU A 150 -12.92 13.82 6.05
N GLY A 151 -12.38 14.93 5.55
CA GLY A 151 -13.12 15.87 4.71
C GLY A 151 -13.64 15.23 3.43
N GLY A 152 -12.80 14.42 2.78
CA GLY A 152 -13.17 13.62 1.61
C GLY A 152 -14.25 12.59 1.94
N ALA A 153 -14.14 11.88 3.06
CA ALA A 153 -15.14 10.90 3.50
C ALA A 153 -16.51 11.54 3.79
N ARG A 154 -16.52 12.74 4.41
CA ARG A 154 -17.75 13.51 4.67
C ARG A 154 -18.42 14.01 3.39
N THR A 155 -17.63 14.45 2.42
CA THR A 155 -18.14 14.96 1.14
C THR A 155 -18.42 13.85 0.12
N PHE A 156 -18.02 12.61 0.41
CA PHE A 156 -18.17 11.47 -0.49
C PHE A 156 -19.62 11.26 -0.94
N ASP A 157 -20.60 11.45 -0.05
CA ASP A 157 -22.03 11.32 -0.35
C ASP A 157 -22.48 12.29 -1.46
N TRP A 158 -22.01 13.54 -1.39
CA TRP A 158 -22.24 14.57 -2.41
C TRP A 158 -21.53 14.22 -3.73
N TRP A 159 -20.26 13.81 -3.67
CA TRP A 159 -19.51 13.37 -4.86
C TRP A 159 -20.17 12.17 -5.55
N GLN A 160 -20.72 11.24 -4.77
CA GLN A 160 -21.40 10.06 -5.27
C GLN A 160 -22.72 10.44 -5.96
N ALA A 161 -23.50 11.34 -5.37
CA ALA A 161 -24.75 11.84 -5.94
C ALA A 161 -24.55 12.61 -7.25
N THR A 162 -23.48 13.41 -7.37
CA THR A 162 -23.24 14.29 -8.54
C THR A 162 -22.44 13.62 -9.66
N PHE A 163 -21.42 12.82 -9.34
CA PHE A 163 -20.45 12.32 -10.34
C PHE A 163 -20.50 10.80 -10.55
N VAL A 164 -20.72 10.01 -9.49
CA VAL A 164 -20.69 8.54 -9.58
C VAL A 164 -21.98 7.98 -10.20
N SER A 165 -23.10 8.65 -10.00
CA SER A 165 -24.40 8.30 -10.61
C SER A 165 -24.45 8.55 -12.12
N ARG A 166 -23.66 9.51 -12.65
CA ARG A 166 -23.58 9.86 -14.08
C ARG A 166 -22.41 9.21 -14.83
N ALA A 167 -21.41 8.71 -14.12
CA ALA A 167 -20.29 8.00 -14.73
C ALA A 167 -20.74 6.60 -15.16
N GLY A 168 -20.58 6.27 -16.44
CA GLY A 168 -20.83 4.94 -16.95
C GLY A 168 -20.07 3.91 -16.11
N LYS A 169 -20.82 2.97 -15.50
CA LYS A 169 -20.29 1.90 -14.68
C LYS A 169 -19.57 0.89 -15.57
N VAL A 170 -18.30 1.13 -15.89
CA VAL A 170 -17.48 0.16 -16.63
C VAL A 170 -16.95 -0.86 -15.63
N TYR A 171 -17.77 -1.88 -15.33
CA TYR A 171 -17.36 -3.05 -14.56
C TYR A 171 -16.68 -4.06 -15.48
N PHE A 172 -15.35 -4.00 -15.54
CA PHE A 172 -14.53 -4.98 -16.25
C PHE A 172 -14.76 -6.45 -15.79
N PRO A 173 -15.10 -6.75 -14.51
CA PRO A 173 -15.37 -8.13 -14.07
C PRO A 173 -16.69 -8.73 -14.57
N ASP A 174 -17.73 -7.92 -14.84
CA ASP A 174 -19.04 -8.40 -15.30
C ASP A 174 -19.02 -8.88 -16.76
N ALA A 175 -18.11 -8.35 -17.58
CA ALA A 175 -18.01 -8.71 -19.00
C ALA A 175 -17.04 -9.87 -19.29
N LEU A 176 -15.99 -10.05 -18.46
CA LEU A 176 -14.93 -11.04 -18.70
C LEU A 176 -14.94 -12.24 -17.75
N GLY A 177 -15.63 -12.15 -16.61
CA GLY A 177 -15.57 -13.14 -15.54
C GLY A 177 -14.30 -13.01 -14.69
N TRP A 178 -14.46 -13.24 -13.39
CA TRP A 178 -13.43 -13.04 -12.36
C TRP A 178 -12.08 -13.72 -12.66
N GLY A 179 -12.12 -14.95 -13.17
CA GLY A 179 -10.90 -15.68 -13.54
C GLY A 179 -10.09 -14.97 -14.63
N LYS A 180 -10.75 -14.41 -15.66
CA LYS A 180 -10.08 -13.67 -16.74
C LYS A 180 -9.61 -12.29 -16.29
N ALA A 181 -10.37 -11.62 -15.41
CA ALA A 181 -9.97 -10.32 -14.85
C ALA A 181 -8.68 -10.43 -14.02
N VAL A 182 -8.58 -11.47 -13.19
CA VAL A 182 -7.36 -11.75 -12.43
C VAL A 182 -6.21 -12.15 -13.35
N LEU A 183 -6.46 -13.00 -14.34
CA LEU A 183 -5.42 -13.44 -15.27
C LEU A 183 -4.91 -12.28 -16.13
N LEU A 184 -5.79 -11.36 -16.53
CA LEU A 184 -5.45 -10.11 -17.20
C LEU A 184 -4.60 -9.20 -16.28
N GLN A 185 -4.99 -9.05 -15.01
CA GLN A 185 -4.21 -8.28 -14.03
C GLN A 185 -2.81 -8.89 -13.84
N LEU A 186 -2.71 -10.21 -13.68
CA LEU A 186 -1.43 -10.90 -13.52
C LEU A 186 -0.56 -10.72 -14.77
N LEU A 187 -1.15 -10.88 -15.96
CA LEU A 187 -0.46 -10.72 -17.23
C LEU A 187 0.01 -9.27 -17.44
N LEU A 188 -0.81 -8.29 -17.06
CA LEU A 188 -0.44 -6.88 -17.09
C LEU A 188 0.73 -6.59 -16.13
N LEU A 189 0.69 -7.12 -14.90
CA LEU A 189 1.80 -6.98 -13.95
C LEU A 189 3.09 -7.61 -14.48
N VAL A 190 3.01 -8.80 -15.08
CA VAL A 190 4.16 -9.48 -15.69
C VAL A 190 4.69 -8.71 -16.90
N ALA A 191 3.80 -8.13 -17.72
CA ALA A 191 4.18 -7.30 -18.85
C ALA A 191 4.89 -6.01 -18.39
N ILE A 192 4.38 -5.36 -17.33
CA ILE A 192 5.01 -4.18 -16.72
C ILE A 192 6.36 -4.55 -16.11
N TYR A 193 6.45 -5.69 -15.43
CA TYR A 193 7.71 -6.21 -14.89
C TYR A 193 8.74 -6.44 -16.01
N GLY A 194 8.32 -7.13 -17.07
CA GLY A 194 9.16 -7.38 -18.25
C GLY A 194 9.63 -6.09 -18.92
N ALA A 195 8.73 -5.12 -19.10
CA ALA A 195 9.07 -3.81 -19.66
C ALA A 195 10.05 -3.03 -18.78
N ALA A 196 9.89 -3.08 -17.45
CA ALA A 196 10.81 -2.43 -16.51
C ALA A 196 12.19 -3.08 -16.54
N VAL A 197 12.27 -4.43 -16.55
CA VAL A 197 13.54 -5.16 -16.65
C VAL A 197 14.22 -4.94 -18.00
N TRP A 198 13.45 -4.93 -19.10
CA TRP A 198 13.98 -4.67 -20.44
C TRP A 198 14.55 -3.25 -20.55
N ARG A 199 13.87 -2.25 -19.98
CA ARG A 199 14.34 -0.87 -19.92
C ARG A 199 15.62 -0.74 -19.09
N ALA A 200 15.69 -1.41 -17.94
CA ALA A 200 16.91 -1.46 -17.12
C ALA A 200 18.09 -2.12 -17.84
N GLY A 201 17.83 -3.09 -18.73
CA GLY A 201 18.84 -3.70 -19.58
C GLY A 201 19.36 -2.79 -20.70
N HIS A 202 18.53 -1.88 -21.22
CA HIS A 202 18.93 -0.92 -22.27
C HIS A 202 19.61 0.35 -21.72
N SER A 203 19.34 0.75 -20.48
CA SER A 203 19.88 1.98 -19.89
C SER A 203 21.33 1.91 -19.39
N GLY A 204 22.09 0.85 -19.75
CA GLY A 204 23.50 0.71 -19.35
C GLY A 204 23.65 0.41 -17.86
N GLY A 205 23.91 -0.86 -17.56
CA GLY A 205 23.91 -1.45 -16.22
C GLY A 205 24.57 -0.61 -15.12
N ARG A 206 23.79 -0.35 -14.06
CA ARG A 206 24.31 -0.06 -12.71
C ARG A 206 23.25 -0.17 -11.61
N GLY A 207 22.40 -1.20 -11.64
CA GLY A 207 21.37 -1.40 -10.60
C GLY A 207 20.98 -2.85 -10.28
N VAL A 208 21.54 -3.85 -10.97
CA VAL A 208 21.21 -5.26 -10.69
C VAL A 208 21.99 -5.82 -9.50
N ASP A 209 23.18 -5.27 -9.20
CA ASP A 209 24.12 -5.91 -8.27
C ASP A 209 24.26 -5.22 -6.90
N ALA A 210 23.69 -4.02 -6.69
CA ALA A 210 23.84 -3.31 -5.41
C ALA A 210 22.84 -3.76 -4.31
N GLY A 211 21.69 -4.31 -4.70
CA GLY A 211 20.64 -4.72 -3.75
C GLY A 211 20.96 -5.95 -2.89
N HIS A 212 22.08 -6.63 -3.13
CA HIS A 212 22.53 -7.75 -2.29
C HIS A 212 23.64 -7.36 -1.30
N ALA A 213 24.21 -6.15 -1.38
CA ALA A 213 25.29 -5.71 -0.51
C ALA A 213 24.82 -4.99 0.77
N ASP A 214 23.63 -4.38 0.78
CA ASP A 214 23.14 -3.57 1.93
C ASP A 214 22.23 -4.34 2.92
N ILE A 215 22.24 -5.69 2.89
CA ILE A 215 21.59 -6.50 3.96
C ILE A 215 22.55 -6.74 5.14
N SER A 216 23.82 -6.36 5.02
CA SER A 216 24.83 -6.51 6.08
C SER A 216 25.54 -5.20 6.36
N GLU A 217 24.87 -4.26 7.02
CA GLU A 217 25.47 -3.28 7.97
C GLU A 217 24.38 -2.50 8.73
#